data_AF-A0A3D0CQI7-F1
#
_entry.id   AF-A0A3D0CQI7-F1
#
_cell.length_a   1.000
_cell.length_b   1.000
_cell.length_c   1.000
_cell.angle_alpha   90.00
_cell.angle_beta   90.00
_cell.angle_gamma   90.00
#
_symmetry.space_group_name_H-M   'P 1'
#
loop_
_entity.id
_entity.type
_entity.pdbx_description
1 polymer ?
#
loop_
_entity_poly.entity_id
_entity_poly.type
_entity_poly.pdbx_seq_one_letter_code
_entity_poly.pdbx_strand_id
1 'polypeptide(L)'
;MKKKLNVSVLGVGALLLLSACGRSDVTSHSTGLWGRLILMFGKAIQGLSFGGSVGLGIIIFTILIRAVMIPLYNRQIKSSRELQELQPELRRLQSEYPGRENHEALAYAQQALYKEHGVNPYASFVPLLIQFPILMALYGALTRVPELREGTFLWVDLGQKDPYFILPILAAAFTFLSTWLTNKAAKDRSAMLLVMNIMLPIFIFWFGTRISSGVALYWAVSNAFQVVQILVFNNPFKIIEERNRLEAEEKERKAKIRRAKKKAHKHK
;
A
#
# COMPACT_ATOMS: atom_id res chain seq x y z
N MET A 1 21.36 18.93 6.90
CA MET A 1 22.02 18.47 5.66
C MET A 1 20.99 18.39 4.54
N LYS A 2 20.96 19.36 3.62
CA LYS A 2 20.09 19.34 2.42
C LYS A 2 20.69 18.35 1.42
N LYS A 3 20.14 17.12 1.31
CA LYS A 3 20.49 16.24 0.18
C LYS A 3 19.94 16.88 -1.09
N LYS A 4 20.83 17.46 -1.90
CA LYS A 4 20.50 17.92 -3.25
C LYS A 4 20.03 16.69 -4.02
N LEU A 5 18.72 16.60 -4.26
CA LEU A 5 18.17 15.60 -5.16
C LEU A 5 18.73 15.92 -6.54
N ASN A 6 19.70 15.12 -7.00
CA ASN A 6 20.40 15.37 -8.25
C ASN A 6 19.38 15.47 -9.39
N VAL A 7 19.44 16.56 -10.17
CA VAL A 7 18.60 16.80 -11.36
C VAL A 7 18.66 15.62 -12.34
N SER A 8 19.79 14.89 -12.36
CA SER A 8 19.95 13.64 -13.10
C SER A 8 18.99 12.52 -12.64
N VAL A 9 18.67 12.42 -11.35
CA VAL A 9 17.71 11.42 -10.81
C VAL A 9 16.29 11.77 -11.23
N LEU A 10 15.94 13.06 -11.23
CA LEU A 10 14.66 13.55 -11.75
C LEU A 10 14.54 13.35 -13.26
N GLY A 11 15.62 13.60 -14.02
CA GLY A 11 15.67 13.39 -15.47
C GLY A 11 15.57 11.93 -15.87
N VAL A 12 16.27 11.02 -15.16
CA VAL A 12 16.15 9.57 -15.35
C VAL A 12 14.75 9.09 -14.99
N GLY A 13 14.16 9.60 -13.89
CA GLY A 13 12.78 9.32 -13.53
C GLY A 13 11.77 9.73 -14.60
N ALA A 14 11.91 10.94 -15.16
CA ALA A 14 11.04 11.44 -16.22
C ALA A 14 11.19 10.65 -17.53
N LEU A 15 12.42 10.28 -17.92
CA LEU A 15 12.69 9.46 -19.11
C LEU A 15 12.15 8.02 -18.97
N LEU A 16 12.21 7.45 -17.76
CA LEU A 16 11.61 6.15 -17.47
C LEU A 16 10.08 6.20 -17.54
N LEU A 17 9.47 7.28 -17.02
CA LEU A 17 8.02 7.49 -17.11
C LEU A 17 7.55 7.67 -18.55
N LEU A 18 8.28 8.42 -19.37
CA LEU A 18 7.95 8.62 -20.79
C LEU A 18 8.11 7.32 -21.61
N SER A 19 9.15 6.55 -21.33
CA SER A 19 9.35 5.22 -21.94
C SER A 19 8.27 4.22 -21.52
N ALA A 20 7.71 4.38 -20.31
CA ALA A 20 6.64 3.56 -19.79
C ALA A 20 5.29 3.75 -20.49
N CYS A 21 5.07 4.91 -21.11
CA CYS A 21 3.87 5.21 -21.88
C CYS A 21 3.93 4.75 -23.36
N GLY A 22 5.05 4.16 -23.81
CA GLY A 22 5.16 3.62 -25.17
C GLY A 22 4.15 2.50 -25.44
N ARG A 23 3.50 2.54 -26.60
CA ARG A 23 2.47 1.56 -27.01
C ARG A 23 2.95 0.46 -27.97
N SER A 24 4.19 0.53 -28.45
CA SER A 24 4.75 -0.46 -29.37
C SER A 24 5.06 -1.79 -28.67
N ASP A 25 5.07 -2.91 -29.39
CA ASP A 25 5.47 -4.18 -28.79
C ASP A 25 6.92 -4.16 -28.30
N VAL A 26 7.21 -4.93 -27.25
CA VAL A 26 8.56 -5.03 -26.69
C VAL A 26 9.17 -6.36 -27.09
N THR A 27 10.19 -6.31 -27.94
CA THR A 27 10.93 -7.48 -28.44
C THR A 27 12.38 -7.46 -27.96
N SER A 28 13.13 -8.54 -28.19
CA SER A 28 14.56 -8.70 -27.84
C SER A 28 15.48 -7.56 -28.31
N HIS A 29 15.07 -6.79 -29.32
CA HIS A 29 15.82 -5.64 -29.85
C HIS A 29 15.52 -4.31 -29.12
N SER A 30 14.65 -4.30 -28.10
CA SER A 30 14.31 -3.10 -27.34
C SER A 30 15.50 -2.60 -26.50
N THR A 31 16.14 -1.51 -26.91
CA THR A 31 17.39 -1.01 -26.31
C THR A 31 17.21 -0.23 -25.00
N GLY A 32 16.01 0.32 -24.75
CA GLY A 32 15.71 1.11 -23.54
C GLY A 32 15.72 0.29 -22.24
N LEU A 33 16.19 0.87 -21.13
CA LEU A 33 16.17 0.25 -19.80
C LEU A 33 14.76 -0.26 -19.43
N TRP A 34 13.74 0.52 -19.78
CA TRP A 34 12.35 0.18 -19.54
C TRP A 34 11.85 -1.03 -20.35
N GLY A 35 12.20 -1.09 -21.64
CA GLY A 35 11.86 -2.24 -22.49
C GLY A 35 12.53 -3.53 -21.99
N ARG A 36 13.79 -3.43 -21.54
CA ARG A 36 14.48 -4.55 -20.89
C ARG A 36 13.78 -5.01 -19.61
N LEU A 37 13.30 -4.08 -18.78
CA LEU A 37 12.55 -4.42 -17.56
C LEU A 37 11.24 -5.15 -17.88
N ILE A 38 10.48 -4.66 -18.87
CA ILE A 38 9.26 -5.33 -19.35
C ILE A 38 9.57 -6.76 -19.83
N LEU A 39 10.62 -6.94 -20.64
CA LEU A 39 11.01 -8.27 -21.13
C LEU A 39 11.45 -9.20 -20.00
N MET A 40 12.18 -8.70 -19.01
CA MET A 40 12.57 -9.50 -17.85
C MET A 40 11.35 -9.98 -17.08
N PHE A 41 10.36 -9.10 -16.87
CA PHE A 41 9.10 -9.47 -16.24
C PHE A 41 8.34 -10.48 -17.10
N GLY A 42 8.28 -10.25 -18.42
CA GLY A 42 7.60 -11.12 -19.35
C GLY A 42 8.17 -12.54 -19.36
N LYS A 43 9.50 -12.65 -19.51
CA LYS A 43 10.22 -13.93 -19.46
C LYS A 43 10.12 -14.61 -18.11
N ALA A 44 10.12 -13.85 -17.00
CA ALA A 44 9.93 -14.42 -15.67
C ALA A 44 8.53 -15.03 -15.51
N ILE A 45 7.48 -14.33 -15.95
CA ILE A 45 6.10 -14.85 -15.93
C ILE A 45 5.99 -16.10 -16.82
N GLN A 46 6.56 -16.04 -18.02
CA GLN A 46 6.57 -17.17 -18.96
C GLN A 46 7.29 -18.38 -18.37
N GLY A 47 8.47 -18.20 -17.75
CA GLY A 47 9.21 -19.28 -17.11
C GLY A 47 8.51 -19.88 -15.89
N LEU A 48 7.65 -19.11 -15.21
CA LEU A 48 6.82 -19.59 -14.11
C LEU A 48 5.48 -20.18 -14.57
N SER A 49 5.17 -20.11 -15.87
CA SER A 49 3.94 -20.65 -16.44
C SER A 49 4.05 -22.18 -16.53
N PHE A 50 3.44 -22.87 -15.58
CA PHE A 50 3.41 -24.34 -15.55
C PHE A 50 2.23 -24.87 -16.38
N GLY A 51 2.47 -25.95 -17.15
CA GLY A 51 1.43 -26.61 -17.96
C GLY A 51 0.84 -25.73 -19.08
N GLY A 52 1.59 -24.73 -19.57
CA GLY A 52 1.12 -23.78 -20.58
C GLY A 52 0.19 -22.70 -20.04
N SER A 53 -0.08 -22.66 -18.72
CA SER A 53 -0.99 -21.68 -18.14
C SER A 53 -0.26 -20.39 -17.75
N VAL A 54 -0.39 -19.38 -18.61
CA VAL A 54 0.13 -18.03 -18.33
C VAL A 54 -0.48 -17.43 -17.06
N GLY A 55 -1.75 -17.73 -16.77
CA GLY A 55 -2.42 -17.27 -15.55
C GLY A 55 -1.76 -17.77 -14.26
N LEU A 56 -1.31 -19.04 -14.24
CA LEU A 56 -0.52 -19.56 -13.12
C LEU A 56 0.83 -18.84 -13.01
N GLY A 57 1.49 -18.55 -14.13
CA GLY A 57 2.71 -17.76 -14.16
C GLY A 57 2.53 -16.39 -13.52
N ILE A 58 1.43 -15.69 -13.83
CA ILE A 58 1.07 -14.39 -13.22
C ILE A 58 0.89 -14.54 -11.71
N ILE A 59 0.14 -15.55 -11.25
CA ILE A 59 -0.12 -15.78 -9.82
C ILE A 59 1.19 -16.01 -9.07
N ILE A 60 2.02 -16.95 -9.54
CA ILE A 60 3.28 -17.33 -8.88
C ILE A 60 4.24 -16.14 -8.86
N PHE A 61 4.40 -15.45 -10.00
CA PHE A 61 5.24 -14.25 -10.09
C PHE A 61 4.80 -13.16 -9.10
N THR A 62 3.48 -12.94 -8.99
CA THR A 62 2.90 -11.97 -8.05
C THR A 62 3.23 -12.32 -6.61
N ILE A 63 3.05 -13.59 -6.23
CA ILE A 63 3.34 -14.09 -4.88
C ILE A 63 4.83 -13.94 -4.57
N LEU A 64 5.72 -14.27 -5.51
CA LEU A 64 7.16 -14.14 -5.33
C LEU A 64 7.60 -12.69 -5.10
N ILE A 65 7.15 -11.76 -5.94
CA ILE A 65 7.45 -10.33 -5.75
C ILE A 65 6.91 -9.85 -4.40
N ARG A 66 5.66 -10.19 -4.08
CA ARG A 66 5.05 -9.77 -2.82
C ARG A 66 5.79 -10.35 -1.61
N ALA A 67 6.24 -11.60 -1.68
CA ALA A 67 7.03 -12.24 -0.64
C ALA A 67 8.38 -11.53 -0.41
N VAL A 68 9.11 -11.22 -1.48
CA VAL A 68 10.38 -10.46 -1.40
C VAL A 68 10.17 -9.07 -0.80
N MET A 69 9.01 -8.45 -1.06
CA MET A 69 8.67 -7.12 -0.56
C MET A 69 8.07 -7.09 0.85
N ILE A 70 7.77 -8.24 1.48
CA ILE A 70 7.23 -8.30 2.85
C ILE A 70 7.97 -7.39 3.85
N PRO A 71 9.31 -7.43 3.99
CA PRO A 71 10.00 -6.62 4.99
C PRO A 71 9.79 -5.11 4.75
N LEU A 72 9.72 -4.70 3.49
CA LEU A 72 9.45 -3.32 3.12
C LEU A 72 8.01 -2.91 3.48
N TYR A 73 7.01 -3.71 3.09
CA TYR A 73 5.61 -3.44 3.41
C TYR A 73 5.34 -3.42 4.91
N ASN A 74 5.96 -4.33 5.68
CA ASN A 74 5.79 -4.35 7.13
C ASN A 74 6.36 -3.08 7.78
N ARG A 75 7.50 -2.56 7.30
CA ARG A 75 8.03 -1.26 7.75
C ARG A 75 7.10 -0.10 7.42
N GLN A 76 6.48 -0.12 6.24
CA GLN A 76 5.51 0.90 5.83
C GLN A 76 4.26 0.88 6.71
N ILE A 77 3.67 -0.30 6.96
CA ILE A 77 2.48 -0.43 7.81
C ILE A 77 2.80 0.06 9.23
N LYS A 78 3.98 -0.28 9.77
CA LYS A 78 4.43 0.21 11.07
C LYS A 78 4.53 1.74 11.10
N SER A 79 5.21 2.34 10.12
CA SER A 79 5.34 3.81 10.02
C SER A 79 3.98 4.50 9.88
N SER A 80 3.05 3.91 9.12
CA SER A 80 1.70 4.44 8.97
C SER A 80 0.92 4.42 10.29
N ARG A 81 1.11 3.39 11.12
CA ARG A 81 0.50 3.32 12.46
C ARG A 81 1.04 4.36 13.42
N GLU A 82 2.36 4.53 13.47
CA GLU A 82 3.00 5.57 14.30
C GLU A 82 2.45 6.96 13.92
N LEU A 83 2.26 7.22 12.63
CA LEU A 83 1.64 8.46 12.17
C LEU A 83 0.16 8.57 12.58
N GLN A 84 -0.59 7.46 12.58
CA GLN A 84 -1.98 7.43 13.07
C GLN A 84 -2.08 7.70 14.57
N GLU A 85 -1.10 7.27 15.35
CA GLU A 85 -1.03 7.55 16.80
C GLU A 85 -0.81 9.04 17.09
N LEU A 86 -0.08 9.74 16.21
CA LEU A 86 0.15 11.19 16.31
C LEU A 86 -1.02 12.05 15.80
N GLN A 87 -2.01 11.48 15.11
CA GLN A 87 -3.12 12.27 14.55
C GLN A 87 -3.88 13.14 15.57
N PRO A 88 -4.16 12.70 16.81
CA PRO A 88 -4.79 13.55 17.81
C PRO A 88 -3.97 14.80 18.14
N GLU A 89 -2.64 14.67 18.22
CA GLU A 89 -1.73 15.78 18.49
C GLU A 89 -1.59 16.69 17.27
N LEU A 90 -1.52 16.12 16.07
CA LEU A 90 -1.58 16.88 14.82
C LEU A 90 -2.85 17.72 14.71
N ARG A 91 -4.00 17.20 15.15
CA ARG A 91 -5.27 17.94 15.16
C ARG A 91 -5.30 19.07 16.19
N ARG A 92 -4.72 18.85 17.38
CA ARG A 92 -4.54 19.89 18.39
C ARG A 92 -3.67 21.01 17.84
N LEU A 93 -2.54 20.64 17.24
CA LEU A 93 -1.62 21.57 16.61
C LEU A 93 -2.31 22.35 15.47
N GLN A 94 -3.10 21.70 14.61
CA GLN A 94 -3.87 22.40 13.58
C GLN A 94 -4.87 23.41 14.17
N SER A 95 -5.41 23.15 15.37
CA SER A 95 -6.34 24.06 16.04
C SER A 95 -5.62 25.25 16.70
N GLU A 96 -4.36 25.08 17.09
CA GLU A 96 -3.50 26.15 17.63
C GLU A 96 -3.01 27.14 16.55
N TYR A 97 -2.94 26.70 15.30
CA TYR A 97 -2.50 27.52 14.15
C TYR A 97 -3.62 27.68 13.10
N PRO A 98 -4.72 28.40 13.41
CA PRO A 98 -5.78 28.64 12.43
C PRO A 98 -5.36 29.67 11.36
N GLY A 99 -5.97 29.58 10.19
CA GLY A 99 -5.78 30.57 9.11
C GLY A 99 -4.62 30.27 8.16
N ARG A 100 -4.69 30.82 6.94
CA ARG A 100 -3.71 30.56 5.87
C ARG A 100 -2.33 31.17 6.15
N GLU A 101 -2.28 32.26 6.91
CA GLU A 101 -1.06 32.98 7.28
C GLU A 101 -0.12 32.12 8.14
N ASN A 102 -0.70 31.20 8.92
CA ASN A 102 0.04 30.32 9.82
C ASN A 102 0.47 29.00 9.18
N HIS A 103 0.30 28.81 7.86
CA HIS A 103 0.60 27.54 7.19
C HIS A 103 2.09 27.16 7.34
N GLU A 104 3.00 28.12 7.20
CA GLU A 104 4.44 27.86 7.35
C GLU A 104 4.80 27.48 8.80
N ALA A 105 4.24 28.20 9.78
CA ALA A 105 4.44 27.90 11.19
C ALA A 105 3.87 26.53 11.56
N LEU A 106 2.68 26.19 11.06
CA LEU A 106 2.06 24.88 11.23
C LEU A 106 2.92 23.77 10.62
N ALA A 107 3.44 23.96 9.40
CA ALA A 107 4.30 22.98 8.74
C ALA A 107 5.59 22.72 9.54
N TYR A 108 6.21 23.79 10.07
CA TYR A 108 7.38 23.68 10.93
C TYR A 108 7.07 22.94 12.23
N ALA A 109 5.96 23.28 12.89
CA ALA A 109 5.55 22.64 14.14
C ALA A 109 5.18 21.16 13.93
N GLN A 110 4.53 20.81 12.81
CA GLN A 110 4.27 19.41 12.44
C GLN A 110 5.57 18.64 12.24
N GLN A 111 6.56 19.25 11.57
CA GLN A 111 7.86 18.63 11.38
C GLN A 111 8.61 18.44 12.70
N ALA A 112 8.53 19.40 13.62
CA ALA A 112 9.09 19.30 14.96
C ALA A 112 8.45 18.15 15.75
N LEU A 113 7.12 18.04 15.71
CA LEU A 113 6.36 16.96 16.35
C LEU A 113 6.78 15.57 15.84
N TYR A 114 6.93 15.42 14.51
CA TYR A 114 7.42 14.18 13.91
C TYR A 114 8.83 13.83 14.39
N LYS A 115 9.71 14.84 14.49
CA LYS A 115 11.10 14.64 14.94
C LYS A 115 11.18 14.26 16.41
N GLU A 116 10.37 14.88 17.26
CA GLU A 116 10.29 14.58 18.70
C GLU A 116 9.86 13.13 18.94
N HIS A 117 8.89 12.65 18.16
CA HIS A 117 8.40 11.28 18.25
C HIS A 117 9.22 10.27 17.42
N GLY A 118 10.26 10.72 16.72
CA GLY A 118 11.11 9.85 15.89
C GLY A 118 10.41 9.24 14.67
N VAL A 119 9.26 9.79 14.25
CA VAL A 119 8.44 9.27 13.16
C VAL A 119 8.87 9.90 11.83
N ASN A 120 9.09 9.08 10.80
CA ASN A 120 9.38 9.56 9.45
C ASN A 120 8.10 9.53 8.57
N PRO A 121 7.49 10.68 8.25
CA PRO A 121 6.27 10.70 7.44
C PRO A 121 6.50 10.16 6.01
N TYR A 122 7.72 10.27 5.48
CA TYR A 122 8.04 9.80 4.12
C TYR A 122 8.16 8.29 4.00
N ALA A 123 8.40 7.58 5.11
CA ALA A 123 8.55 6.13 5.10
C ALA A 123 7.26 5.42 4.65
N SER A 124 6.09 6.03 4.91
CA SER A 124 4.78 5.55 4.43
C SER A 124 4.61 5.58 2.90
N PHE A 125 5.38 6.42 2.19
CA PHE A 125 5.27 6.56 0.73
C PHE A 125 6.29 5.72 -0.05
N VAL A 126 7.32 5.18 0.62
CA VAL A 126 8.39 4.41 -0.03
C VAL A 126 7.83 3.25 -0.87
N PRO A 127 6.83 2.47 -0.41
CA PRO A 127 6.33 1.38 -1.23
C PRO A 127 5.56 1.83 -2.45
N LEU A 128 4.93 3.00 -2.44
CA LEU A 128 4.27 3.54 -3.63
C LEU A 128 5.29 3.80 -4.75
N LEU A 129 6.46 4.36 -4.39
CA LEU A 129 7.54 4.65 -5.33
C LEU A 129 8.14 3.38 -5.94
N ILE A 130 8.16 2.27 -5.20
CA ILE A 130 8.66 0.97 -5.70
C ILE A 130 7.55 0.19 -6.42
N GLN A 131 6.32 0.28 -5.94
CA GLN A 131 5.15 -0.41 -6.49
C GLN A 131 4.79 0.10 -7.87
N PHE A 132 4.92 1.41 -8.11
CA PHE A 132 4.53 2.02 -9.38
C PHE A 132 5.37 1.49 -10.56
N PRO A 133 6.72 1.46 -10.52
CA PRO A 133 7.53 0.80 -11.53
C PRO A 133 7.20 -0.69 -11.73
N ILE A 134 6.96 -1.43 -10.65
CA ILE A 134 6.60 -2.85 -10.74
C ILE A 134 5.26 -3.02 -11.46
N LEU A 135 4.25 -2.22 -11.11
CA LEU A 135 2.93 -2.24 -11.74
C LEU A 135 3.04 -1.90 -13.22
N MET A 136 3.79 -0.85 -13.57
CA MET A 136 3.96 -0.42 -14.95
C MET A 136 4.74 -1.45 -15.78
N ALA A 137 5.76 -2.09 -15.20
CA ALA A 137 6.53 -3.14 -15.87
C ALA A 137 5.67 -4.38 -16.12
N LEU A 138 4.86 -4.78 -15.13
CA LEU A 138 3.93 -5.89 -15.27
C LEU A 138 2.83 -5.59 -16.29
N TYR A 139 2.24 -4.39 -16.24
CA TYR A 139 1.27 -3.95 -17.24
C TYR A 139 1.88 -4.00 -18.64
N GLY A 140 3.10 -3.48 -18.81
CA GLY A 140 3.84 -3.57 -20.07
C GLY A 140 4.08 -5.02 -20.50
N ALA A 141 4.46 -5.91 -19.58
CA ALA A 141 4.66 -7.32 -19.88
C ALA A 141 3.36 -7.98 -20.37
N LEU A 142 2.25 -7.75 -19.70
CA LEU A 142 0.97 -8.38 -20.04
C LEU A 142 0.27 -7.77 -21.27
N THR A 143 0.68 -6.58 -21.71
CA THR A 143 0.04 -5.88 -22.84
C THR A 143 0.92 -5.74 -24.08
N ARG A 144 2.25 -5.88 -23.95
CA ARG A 144 3.23 -5.64 -25.02
C ARG A 144 4.14 -6.84 -25.31
N VAL A 145 3.99 -7.95 -24.57
CA VAL A 145 4.66 -9.23 -24.85
C VAL A 145 3.62 -10.19 -25.43
N PRO A 146 3.65 -10.49 -26.74
CA PRO A 146 2.63 -11.29 -27.41
C PRO A 146 2.38 -12.65 -26.73
N GLU A 147 3.44 -13.31 -26.29
CA GLU A 147 3.41 -14.64 -25.67
C GLU A 147 2.62 -14.68 -24.36
N LEU A 148 2.42 -13.53 -23.70
CA LEU A 148 1.63 -13.43 -22.47
C LEU A 148 0.20 -12.96 -22.71
N ARG A 149 -0.10 -12.45 -23.90
CA ARG A 149 -1.45 -12.02 -24.30
C ARG A 149 -2.29 -13.18 -24.80
N GLU A 150 -1.63 -14.16 -25.42
CA GLU A 150 -2.27 -15.33 -25.99
C GLU A 150 -2.42 -16.40 -24.90
N GLY A 151 -3.61 -16.51 -24.33
CA GLY A 151 -3.89 -17.55 -23.34
C GLY A 151 -5.19 -17.35 -22.57
N THR A 152 -5.86 -18.46 -22.28
CA THR A 152 -7.01 -18.48 -21.38
C THR A 152 -6.60 -18.95 -19.99
N PHE A 153 -7.23 -18.41 -18.96
CA PHE A 153 -7.10 -18.87 -17.58
C PHE A 153 -8.47 -18.89 -16.93
N LEU A 154 -8.91 -20.08 -16.51
CA LEU A 154 -10.27 -20.30 -16.00
C LEU A 154 -11.32 -19.83 -17.05
N TRP A 155 -12.03 -18.74 -16.79
CA TRP A 155 -13.05 -18.17 -17.68
C TRP A 155 -12.56 -16.92 -18.45
N VAL A 156 -11.33 -16.45 -18.22
CA VAL A 156 -10.82 -15.22 -18.83
C VAL A 156 -9.83 -15.48 -19.94
N ASP A 157 -9.88 -14.65 -20.98
CA ASP A 157 -8.78 -14.45 -21.92
C ASP A 157 -7.87 -13.34 -21.37
N LEU A 158 -6.61 -13.67 -21.10
CA LEU A 158 -5.66 -12.83 -20.38
C LEU A 158 -5.34 -11.51 -21.09
N GLY A 159 -5.47 -11.48 -22.43
CA GLY A 159 -5.29 -10.28 -23.25
C GLY A 159 -6.55 -9.40 -23.33
N GLN A 160 -7.72 -9.95 -23.05
CA GLN A 160 -9.01 -9.26 -23.13
C GLN A 160 -9.54 -8.85 -21.76
N LYS A 161 -10.62 -8.07 -21.73
CA LYS A 161 -11.32 -7.70 -20.48
C LYS A 161 -12.04 -8.92 -19.91
N ASP A 162 -12.17 -8.99 -18.58
CA ASP A 162 -12.99 -10.02 -17.92
C ASP A 162 -14.47 -9.82 -18.31
N PRO A 163 -15.11 -10.79 -19.00
CA PRO A 163 -16.49 -10.65 -19.46
C PRO A 163 -17.53 -10.64 -18.32
N TYR A 164 -17.19 -11.19 -17.15
CA TYR A 164 -18.09 -11.32 -16.00
C TYR A 164 -17.72 -10.39 -14.85
N PHE A 165 -16.67 -9.57 -15.01
CA PHE A 165 -16.16 -8.65 -14.00
C PHE A 165 -15.73 -9.30 -12.67
N ILE A 166 -15.52 -10.62 -12.64
CA ILE A 166 -15.20 -11.36 -11.42
C ILE A 166 -13.84 -10.90 -10.86
N LEU A 167 -12.81 -10.81 -11.70
CA LEU A 167 -11.47 -10.38 -11.27
C LEU A 167 -11.46 -8.92 -10.77
N PRO A 168 -12.06 -7.92 -11.45
CA PRO A 168 -12.22 -6.58 -10.90
C PRO A 168 -12.95 -6.52 -9.56
N ILE A 169 -14.02 -7.31 -9.38
CA ILE A 169 -14.76 -7.39 -8.11
C ILE A 169 -13.87 -7.93 -7.00
N LEU A 170 -13.15 -9.02 -7.26
CA LEU A 170 -12.21 -9.61 -6.30
C LEU A 170 -11.09 -8.63 -5.93
N ALA A 171 -10.50 -7.96 -6.93
CA ALA A 171 -9.48 -6.95 -6.70
C ALA A 171 -9.99 -5.80 -5.81
N ALA A 172 -11.20 -5.30 -6.06
CA ALA A 172 -11.81 -4.25 -5.26
C ALA A 172 -12.16 -4.74 -3.84
N ALA A 173 -12.74 -5.93 -3.71
CA ALA A 173 -13.09 -6.54 -2.43
C ALA A 173 -11.85 -6.75 -1.55
N PHE A 174 -10.76 -7.29 -2.11
CA PHE A 174 -9.51 -7.46 -1.37
C PHE A 174 -8.82 -6.13 -1.07
N THR A 175 -8.92 -5.13 -1.96
CA THR A 175 -8.44 -3.76 -1.67
C THR A 175 -9.18 -3.16 -0.49
N PHE A 176 -10.52 -3.30 -0.47
CA PHE A 176 -11.34 -2.84 0.63
C PHE A 176 -10.93 -3.54 1.93
N LEU A 177 -10.84 -4.87 1.90
CA LEU A 177 -10.50 -5.67 3.07
C LEU A 177 -9.09 -5.34 3.59
N SER A 178 -8.08 -5.19 2.72
CA SER A 178 -6.72 -4.85 3.13
C SER A 178 -6.63 -3.44 3.73
N THR A 179 -7.31 -2.47 3.12
CA THR A 179 -7.33 -1.08 3.62
C THR A 179 -8.09 -0.99 4.94
N TRP A 180 -9.23 -1.68 5.04
CA TRP A 180 -10.00 -1.77 6.28
C TRP A 180 -9.20 -2.42 7.40
N LEU A 181 -8.54 -3.55 7.15
CA LEU A 181 -7.70 -4.23 8.16
C LEU A 181 -6.56 -3.33 8.64
N THR A 182 -5.89 -2.62 7.72
CA THR A 182 -4.80 -1.70 8.07
C THR A 182 -5.29 -0.57 8.97
N ASN A 183 -6.42 0.04 8.62
CA ASN A 183 -6.97 1.19 9.35
C ASN A 183 -7.79 0.80 10.58
N LYS A 184 -8.14 -0.47 10.76
CA LYS A 184 -8.94 -0.93 11.90
C LYS A 184 -8.25 -0.68 13.25
N ALA A 185 -6.93 -0.74 13.30
CA ALA A 185 -6.16 -0.46 14.51
C ALA A 185 -6.06 1.05 14.83
N ALA A 186 -6.36 1.93 13.86
CA ALA A 186 -6.31 3.37 14.04
C ALA A 186 -7.31 3.81 15.13
N LYS A 187 -6.86 4.67 16.05
CA LYS A 187 -7.74 5.29 17.07
C LYS A 187 -8.63 6.37 16.46
N ASP A 188 -8.17 7.01 15.39
CA ASP A 188 -8.88 8.07 14.72
C ASP A 188 -9.74 7.55 13.55
N ARG A 189 -10.98 8.04 13.47
CA ARG A 189 -11.89 7.81 12.34
C ARG A 189 -12.11 9.12 11.59
N SER A 190 -11.05 9.67 10.99
CA SER A 190 -11.20 10.83 10.12
C SER A 190 -12.09 10.49 8.91
N ALA A 191 -12.87 11.49 8.47
CA ALA A 191 -13.62 11.39 7.21
C ALA A 191 -12.71 11.06 6.02
N MET A 192 -11.47 11.57 6.04
CA MET A 192 -10.45 11.26 5.04
C MET A 192 -10.12 9.77 4.95
N LEU A 193 -9.97 9.07 6.09
CA LEU A 193 -9.72 7.63 6.09
C LEU A 193 -10.93 6.84 5.56
N LEU A 194 -12.15 7.29 5.87
CA LEU A 194 -13.37 6.66 5.34
C LEU A 194 -13.49 6.82 3.83
N VAL A 195 -13.24 8.04 3.32
CA VAL A 195 -13.21 8.33 1.88
C VAL A 195 -12.17 7.46 1.19
N MET A 196 -10.95 7.36 1.74
CA MET A 196 -9.90 6.53 1.17
C MET A 196 -10.28 5.04 1.12
N ASN A 197 -10.87 4.51 2.21
CA ASN A 197 -11.28 3.11 2.30
C ASN A 197 -12.36 2.72 1.28
N ILE A 198 -13.20 3.67 0.84
CA ILE A 198 -14.34 3.40 -0.05
C ILE A 198 -14.01 3.81 -1.50
N MET A 199 -13.45 4.99 -1.71
CA MET A 199 -13.14 5.51 -3.05
C MET A 199 -12.11 4.66 -3.77
N LEU A 200 -11.08 4.19 -3.06
CA LEU A 200 -10.00 3.42 -3.69
C LEU A 200 -10.50 2.09 -4.27
N PRO A 201 -11.26 1.23 -3.54
CA PRO A 201 -11.88 0.05 -4.13
C PRO A 201 -12.79 0.33 -5.32
N ILE A 202 -13.58 1.42 -5.27
CA ILE A 202 -14.45 1.80 -6.39
C ILE A 202 -13.61 2.16 -7.63
N PHE A 203 -12.54 2.92 -7.44
CA PHE A 203 -11.61 3.25 -8.51
C PHE A 203 -10.94 2.00 -9.10
N ILE A 204 -10.48 1.08 -8.25
CA ILE A 204 -9.87 -0.18 -8.68
C ILE A 204 -10.87 -1.05 -9.45
N PHE A 205 -12.13 -1.12 -9.00
CA PHE A 205 -13.19 -1.81 -9.73
C PHE A 205 -13.39 -1.17 -11.12
N TRP A 206 -13.67 0.13 -11.17
CA TRP A 206 -13.91 0.86 -12.42
C TRP A 206 -12.74 0.70 -13.40
N PHE A 207 -11.51 0.92 -12.95
CA PHE A 207 -10.33 0.76 -13.79
C PHE A 207 -10.10 -0.70 -14.20
N GLY A 208 -10.33 -1.65 -13.29
CA GLY A 208 -10.25 -3.09 -13.53
C GLY A 208 -11.14 -3.56 -14.68
N THR A 209 -12.32 -2.97 -14.84
CA THR A 209 -13.22 -3.27 -15.98
C THR A 209 -12.72 -2.76 -17.34
N ARG A 210 -11.71 -1.86 -17.35
CA ARG A 210 -11.20 -1.20 -18.56
C ARG A 210 -9.91 -1.82 -19.08
N ILE A 211 -9.21 -2.61 -18.26
CA ILE A 211 -7.92 -3.23 -18.56
C ILE A 211 -8.05 -4.72 -18.91
N SER A 212 -6.93 -5.32 -19.33
CA SER A 212 -6.89 -6.76 -19.58
C SER A 212 -7.06 -7.57 -18.29
N SER A 213 -7.65 -8.75 -18.42
CA SER A 213 -7.96 -9.65 -17.32
C SER A 213 -6.69 -10.19 -16.66
N GLY A 214 -5.56 -10.30 -17.39
CA GLY A 214 -4.27 -10.65 -16.79
C GLY A 214 -3.79 -9.61 -15.76
N VAL A 215 -4.00 -8.32 -16.04
CA VAL A 215 -3.65 -7.25 -15.08
C VAL A 215 -4.66 -7.22 -13.91
N ALA A 216 -5.94 -7.47 -14.17
CA ALA A 216 -6.94 -7.62 -13.12
C ALA A 216 -6.66 -8.84 -12.22
N LEU A 217 -6.22 -9.96 -12.78
CA LEU A 217 -5.79 -11.16 -12.07
C LEU A 217 -4.62 -10.86 -11.15
N TYR A 218 -3.60 -10.16 -11.65
CA TYR A 218 -2.50 -9.68 -10.82
C TYR A 218 -3.03 -8.91 -9.62
N TRP A 219 -3.89 -7.90 -9.81
CA TRP A 219 -4.40 -7.11 -8.68
C TRP A 219 -5.20 -7.93 -7.68
N ALA A 220 -6.06 -8.83 -8.14
CA ALA A 220 -6.82 -9.71 -7.26
C ALA A 220 -5.87 -10.52 -6.36
N VAL A 221 -4.86 -11.17 -6.95
CA VAL A 221 -3.87 -11.98 -6.22
C VAL A 221 -3.00 -11.12 -5.30
N SER A 222 -2.54 -9.97 -5.80
CA SER A 222 -1.70 -9.01 -5.07
C SER A 222 -2.38 -8.52 -3.80
N ASN A 223 -3.67 -8.18 -3.89
CA ASN A 223 -4.47 -7.71 -2.75
C ASN A 223 -4.89 -8.84 -1.82
N ALA A 224 -5.22 -10.03 -2.36
CA ALA A 224 -5.46 -11.22 -1.54
C ALA A 224 -4.23 -11.56 -0.69
N PHE A 225 -3.04 -11.55 -1.29
CA PHE A 225 -1.77 -11.72 -0.59
C PHE A 225 -1.61 -10.66 0.51
N GLN A 226 -1.91 -9.40 0.20
CA GLN A 226 -1.81 -8.32 1.19
C GLN A 226 -2.74 -8.52 2.39
N VAL A 227 -3.97 -8.98 2.18
CA VAL A 227 -4.89 -9.35 3.27
C VAL A 227 -4.25 -10.41 4.17
N VAL A 228 -3.75 -11.50 3.57
CA VAL A 228 -3.09 -12.58 4.31
C VAL A 228 -1.87 -12.05 5.07
N GLN A 229 -1.01 -11.27 4.42
CA GLN A 229 0.17 -10.67 5.03
C GLN A 229 -0.20 -9.79 6.24
N ILE A 230 -1.26 -8.98 6.13
CA ILE A 230 -1.73 -8.16 7.25
C ILE A 230 -2.20 -9.04 8.40
N LEU A 231 -3.00 -10.07 8.13
CA LEU A 231 -3.51 -10.97 9.17
C LEU A 231 -2.42 -11.79 9.87
N VAL A 232 -1.33 -12.11 9.15
CA VAL A 232 -0.19 -12.87 9.68
C VAL A 232 0.76 -11.97 10.47
N PHE A 233 1.27 -10.89 9.86
CA PHE A 233 2.35 -10.08 10.44
C PHE A 233 1.89 -8.84 11.20
N ASN A 234 0.69 -8.36 10.90
CA ASN A 234 0.23 -7.03 11.29
C ASN A 234 -1.22 -7.08 11.78
N ASN A 235 -1.60 -8.16 12.45
CA ASN A 235 -2.99 -8.46 12.77
C ASN A 235 -3.62 -7.35 13.63
N PRO A 236 -4.60 -6.58 13.11
CA PRO A 236 -5.17 -5.45 13.85
C PRO A 236 -5.97 -5.90 15.07
N PHE A 237 -6.55 -7.10 15.06
CA PHE A 237 -7.35 -7.61 16.18
C PHE A 237 -6.50 -7.84 17.41
N LYS A 238 -5.33 -8.47 17.24
CA LYS A 238 -4.35 -8.68 18.33
C LYS A 238 -3.85 -7.36 18.92
N ILE A 239 -3.56 -6.38 18.04
CA ILE A 239 -3.07 -5.05 18.46
C ILE A 239 -4.14 -4.31 19.28
N ILE A 240 -5.40 -4.36 18.87
CA ILE A 240 -6.50 -3.72 19.59
C ILE A 240 -6.73 -4.38 20.95
N GLU A 241 -6.68 -5.71 21.00
CA GLU A 241 -6.86 -6.48 22.24
C GLU A 241 -5.77 -6.13 23.26
N GLU A 242 -4.49 -6.16 22.84
CA GLU A 242 -3.36 -5.82 23.69
C GLU A 242 -3.47 -4.39 24.23
N ARG A 243 -3.83 -3.44 23.36
CA ARG A 243 -4.07 -2.05 23.77
C ARG A 243 -5.19 -1.93 24.81
N ASN A 244 -6.32 -2.59 24.58
CA ASN A 244 -7.45 -2.54 25.51
C ASN A 244 -7.09 -3.15 26.87
N ARG A 245 -6.27 -4.21 26.88
CA ARG A 245 -5.73 -4.82 28.11
C ARG A 245 -4.85 -3.83 28.88
N LEU A 246 -3.89 -3.20 28.21
CA LEU A 246 -3.02 -2.20 28.84
C LEU A 246 -3.82 -1.00 29.37
N GLU A 247 -4.81 -0.52 28.63
CA GLU A 247 -5.70 0.56 29.07
C GLU A 247 -6.55 0.15 30.29
N ALA A 248 -6.99 -1.11 30.38
CA ALA A 248 -7.72 -1.63 31.54
C ALA A 248 -6.82 -1.73 32.78
N GLU A 249 -5.61 -2.26 32.64
CA GLU A 249 -4.61 -2.35 33.70
C GLU A 249 -4.23 -0.96 34.24
N GLU A 250 -4.06 0.02 33.35
CA GLU A 250 -3.75 1.39 33.75
C GLU A 250 -4.92 2.03 34.52
N LYS A 251 -6.17 1.81 34.09
CA LYS A 251 -7.37 2.27 34.80
C LYS A 251 -7.47 1.64 36.19
N GLU A 252 -7.19 0.34 36.32
CA GLU A 252 -7.20 -0.36 37.60
C GLU A 252 -6.10 0.17 38.54
N ARG A 253 -4.88 0.38 38.02
CA ARG A 253 -3.77 0.99 38.76
C ARG A 253 -4.14 2.37 39.29
N LYS A 254 -4.70 3.24 38.42
CA LYS A 254 -5.18 4.58 38.80
C LYS A 254 -6.28 4.50 39.85
N ALA A 255 -7.21 3.54 39.75
CA ALA A 255 -8.27 3.33 40.72
C ALA A 255 -7.74 2.87 42.09
N LYS A 256 -6.76 1.95 42.12
CA LYS A 256 -6.07 1.49 43.34
C LYS A 256 -5.36 2.65 44.04
N ILE A 257 -4.60 3.47 43.29
CA ILE A 257 -3.94 4.68 43.82
C ILE A 257 -4.98 5.65 44.40
N ARG A 258 -6.10 5.89 43.69
CA ARG A 258 -7.18 6.77 44.17
C ARG A 258 -7.83 6.24 45.45
N ARG A 259 -8.07 4.93 45.56
CA ARG A 259 -8.62 4.28 46.76
C ARG A 259 -7.65 4.39 47.94
N ALA A 260 -6.35 4.17 47.71
CA ALA A 260 -5.32 4.31 48.72
C ALA A 260 -5.20 5.76 49.23
N LYS A 261 -5.16 6.76 48.33
CA LYS A 261 -5.16 8.19 48.69
C LYS A 261 -6.39 8.58 49.53
N LYS A 262 -7.58 8.09 49.16
CA LYS A 262 -8.81 8.31 49.94
C LYS A 262 -8.74 7.69 51.35
N LYS A 263 -8.19 6.48 51.49
CA LYS A 263 -7.99 5.84 52.80
C LYS A 263 -6.98 6.61 53.66
N ALA A 264 -5.88 7.08 53.06
CA ALA A 264 -4.86 7.87 53.77
C ALA A 264 -5.40 9.22 54.26
N HIS A 265 -6.22 9.91 53.46
CA HIS A 265 -6.88 11.17 53.88
C HIS A 265 -7.94 11.00 54.97
N LYS A 266 -8.50 9.79 55.14
CA LYS A 266 -9.52 9.51 56.16
C LYS A 266 -8.93 9.23 57.55
N HIS A 267 -7.61 9.03 57.63
CA HIS A 267 -6.85 8.75 58.85
C HIS A 267 -5.97 9.94 59.30
N LYS A 268 -6.14 11.11 58.67
CA LYS A 268 -5.61 12.40 59.11
C LYS A 268 -6.76 13.23 59.66
#